data_AF-A0ABD0P895-F1
#
_entry.id   AF-A0ABD0P895-F1
#
_cell.length_a   1.000
_cell.length_b   1.000
_cell.length_c   1.000
_cell.angle_alpha   90.00
_cell.angle_beta   90.00
_cell.angle_gamma   90.00
#
_symmetry.space_group_name_H-M   'P 1'
#
loop_
_entity.id
_entity.type
_entity.pdbx_description
1 polymer ?
#
loop_
_entity_poly.entity_id
_entity_poly.type
_entity_poly.pdbx_seq_one_letter_code
_entity_poly.pdbx_strand_id
1 'polypeptide(L)' 'QTKIRVTSTVLFILFGCLLFVALPALIFQHIEGWSALESIYFVVITLTTIGFGDF' A
#
# COMPACT_ATOMS: atom_id res chain seq x y z
N GLN A 1 -21.61 10.77 -17.47
CA GLN A 1 -21.54 9.41 -16.91
C GLN A 1 -20.12 8.87 -16.81
N THR A 2 -19.34 8.75 -17.89
CA THR A 2 -17.96 8.21 -17.83
C THR A 2 -17.01 8.99 -16.93
N LYS A 3 -17.05 10.33 -16.95
CA LYS A 3 -16.20 11.18 -16.10
C LYS A 3 -16.40 10.92 -14.61
N ILE A 4 -17.65 10.85 -14.14
CA ILE A 4 -17.99 10.59 -12.73
C ILE A 4 -17.49 9.21 -12.30
N ARG A 5 -17.69 8.19 -13.14
CA ARG A 5 -17.19 6.83 -12.87
C ARG A 5 -15.68 6.79 -12.69
N VAL A 6 -14.94 7.44 -13.61
CA VAL A 6 -13.48 7.50 -13.54
C VAL A 6 -13.02 8.25 -12.29
N THR A 7 -13.60 9.41 -11.99
CA THR A 7 -13.25 10.18 -10.78
C THR A 7 -13.50 9.38 -9.51
N SER A 8 -14.67 8.73 -9.37
CA SER A 8 -14.98 7.90 -8.21
C SER A 8 -14.04 6.71 -8.06
N THR A 9 -13.69 6.03 -9.17
CA THR A 9 -12.73 4.92 -9.15
C THR A 9 -11.34 5.38 -8.74
N VAL A 10 -10.85 6.50 -9.28
CA VAL A 10 -9.53 7.04 -8.90
C VAL A 10 -9.50 7.43 -7.43
N LEU A 11 -10.55 8.08 -6.92
CA LEU A 11 -10.65 8.43 -5.50
C LEU A 11 -10.63 7.19 -4.61
N PHE A 12 -11.35 6.13 -4.99
CA PHE A 12 -11.37 4.88 -4.23
C PHE A 12 -10.00 4.20 -4.21
N ILE A 13 -9.30 4.17 -5.35
CA ILE A 13 -7.94 3.61 -5.43
C ILE A 13 -6.97 4.42 -4.55
N LEU A 14 -6.99 5.75 -4.64
CA LEU A 14 -6.10 6.59 -3.84
C LEU A 14 -6.35 6.42 -2.34
N PHE A 15 -7.63 6.37 -1.94
CA PHE A 15 -8.00 6.14 -0.55
C PHE A 15 -7.57 4.74 -0.07
N GLY A 16 -7.77 3.71 -0.91
CA GLY A 16 -7.30 2.36 -0.65
C GLY A 16 -5.77 2.28 -0.52
N CYS A 17 -5.02 2.93 -1.41
CA CYS A 17 -3.57 3.00 -1.31
C CYS A 17 -3.10 3.71 -0.03
N LEU A 18 -3.78 4.78 0.38
CA LEU A 18 -3.45 5.46 1.63
C LEU A 18 -3.66 4.55 2.85
N LEU A 19 -4.82 3.89 2.92
CA LEU A 19 -5.19 3.06 4.07
C LEU A 19 -4.50 1.70 4.12
N PHE A 20 -4.31 1.05 2.98
CA PHE A 20 -3.81 -0.33 2.92
C PHE A 20 -2.36 -0.43 2.49
N VAL A 21 -1.76 0.61 1.89
CA VAL A 21 -0.34 0.61 1.53
C VAL A 21 0.46 1.56 2.42
N ALA A 22 0.12 2.84 2.42
CA ALA A 22 0.91 3.85 3.13
C ALA A 22 0.85 3.69 4.66
N LEU A 23 -0.35 3.50 5.22
CA LEU A 23 -0.50 3.33 6.68
C LEU A 23 0.24 2.09 7.20
N PRO A 24 0.08 0.87 6.63
CA PRO A 24 0.87 -0.29 7.06
C PRO A 24 2.37 -0.10 6.83
N ALA A 25 2.79 0.50 5.72
CA ALA A 25 4.21 0.74 5.48
C ALA A 25 4.84 1.63 6.56
N LEU A 26 4.14 2.69 7.01
CA LEU A 26 4.62 3.52 8.12
C LEU A 26 4.66 2.76 9.45
N ILE A 27 3.68 1.89 9.69
CA ILE A 27 3.64 1.03 10.88
C ILE A 27 4.85 0.09 10.88
N PHE A 28 5.11 -0.62 9.78
CA PHE A 28 6.27 -1.52 9.66
C PHE A 28 7.59 -0.77 9.72
N GLN A 29 7.67 0.42 9.12
CA GLN A 29 8.86 1.27 9.21
C GLN A 29 9.21 1.60 10.66
N HIS A 30 8.20 1.88 11.50
CA HIS A 30 8.41 2.23 12.90
C HIS A 30 8.64 1.00 13.80
N ILE A 31 7.86 -0.07 13.61
CA ILE A 31 7.91 -1.25 14.46
C ILE A 31 9.15 -2.10 14.17
N GLU A 32 9.42 -2.37 12.89
CA GLU A 32 10.53 -3.24 12.47
C GLU A 32 11.83 -2.45 12.25
N GLY A 33 11.77 -1.11 12.27
CA GLY A 33 12.92 -0.24 12.03
C GLY A 33 13.44 -0.28 10.60
N TRP A 34 12.66 -0.82 9.66
CA TRP A 34 13.00 -0.88 8.24
C TRP A 34 13.04 0.51 7.59
N SER A 35 13.71 0.62 6.46
CA SER A 35 13.61 1.81 5.62
C SER A 35 12.22 1.91 4.98
N ALA A 36 11.82 3.13 4.60
CA ALA A 36 10.54 3.35 3.94
C ALA A 36 10.36 2.50 2.66
N LEU A 37 11.46 2.24 1.92
CA LEU A 37 11.43 1.42 0.71
C LEU A 37 11.14 -0.06 1.04
N GLU A 38 11.81 -0.60 2.06
CA GLU A 38 11.62 -1.99 2.52
C GLU A 38 10.21 -2.20 3.06
N SER A 39 9.68 -1.27 3.85
CA SER A 39 8.32 -1.36 4.38
C SER A 39 7.26 -1.29 3.28
N ILE A 40 7.42 -0.41 2.29
CA ILE A 40 6.51 -0.35 1.14
C ILE A 40 6.61 -1.63 0.31
N TYR A 41 7.83 -2.11 0.06
CA TYR A 41 8.08 -3.36 -0.65
C TYR A 41 7.37 -4.53 0.03
N PHE A 42 7.57 -4.71 1.34
CA PHE A 42 6.93 -5.74 2.15
C PHE A 42 5.39 -5.70 2.02
N VAL A 43 4.80 -4.51 2.16
CA VAL A 43 3.35 -4.34 2.06
C VAL A 43 2.85 -4.68 0.65
N VAL A 44 3.57 -4.27 -0.40
CA VAL A 44 3.21 -4.60 -1.79
C VAL A 44 3.25 -6.11 -2.02
N ILE A 45 4.37 -6.78 -1.74
CA ILE A 45 4.52 -8.22 -1.99
C ILE A 45 3.53 -9.07 -1.17
N THR A 46 3.14 -8.60 0.01
CA THR A 46 2.12 -9.24 0.85
C THR A 46 0.73 -9.08 0.26
N LEU A 47 0.32 -7.86 -0.10
CA LEU A 47 -1.00 -7.59 -0.67
C LEU A 47 -1.18 -8.19 -2.07
N THR A 48 -0.11 -8.31 -2.85
CA THR A 48 -0.12 -9.02 -4.14
C THR A 48 0.10 -10.52 -4.00
N THR A 49 0.16 -11.03 -2.77
CA THR A 49 0.32 -12.47 -2.45
C THR A 49 1.56 -13.11 -3.09
N ILE A 50 2.62 -12.34 -3.32
CA ILE A 50 3.91 -12.85 -3.81
C ILE A 50 4.65 -13.51 -2.64
N GLY A 51 4.79 -12.79 -1.53
CA GLY A 51 5.26 -13.34 -0.25
C GLY A 51 6.62 -14.03 -0.30
N PHE A 52 7.68 -13.32 -0.71
CA PHE A 52 9.05 -13.87 -0.71
C PHE A 52 9.56 -14.25 0.69
N GLY A 53 9.13 -13.52 1.73
CA GLY A 53 9.51 -13.78 3.12
C GLY A 53 10.92 -13.30 3.49
N ASP A 54 11.44 -12.33 2.75
CA ASP A 54 12.73 -11.65 2.97
C ASP A 54 12.64 -10.46 3.93
N PHE A 55 11.44 -9.90 4.09
CA PHE A 55 11.05 -8.92 5.08
C PHE A 55 9.77 -9.41 5.76
#